data_AF-A0A2V7HVE8-F1
#
_entry.id   AF-A0A2V7HVE8-F1
#
_cell.length_a   1.000
_cell.length_b   1.000
_cell.length_c   1.000
_cell.angle_alpha   90.00
_cell.angle_beta   90.00
_cell.angle_gamma   90.00
#
_symmetry.space_group_name_H-M   'P 1'
#
loop_
_entity.id
_entity.type
_entity.pdbx_description
1 polymer ?
#
loop_
_entity_poly.entity_id
_entity_poly.type
_entity_poly.pdbx_seq_one_letter_code
_entity_poly.pdbx_strand_id
1 'polypeptide(L)'
;MSLTVCLCANTLYYPEGGGHLWVYLNWALGLRGLGCRVIWLEEVAPSTPAPTVRDHVASLKRRLERYGLAEDVALCSWTDEPLSPDARAGCLDLDAAWEADLLLNFQYDMLPDVVKRFRRSALVDIDPGLLQVWTSTGHQALAPHDTYFTIGETVGQPAARFPD
;
A
#
# COMPACT_ATOMS: atom_id res chain seq x y z
N MET A 1 0.88 -8.14 -22.97
CA MET A 1 0.60 -6.94 -22.15
C MET A 1 1.28 -7.14 -20.80
N SER A 2 1.90 -6.10 -20.25
CA SER A 2 2.50 -6.13 -18.90
C SER A 2 1.37 -6.02 -17.87
N LEU A 3 1.40 -6.84 -16.81
CA LEU A 3 0.44 -6.75 -15.71
C LEU A 3 0.65 -5.44 -14.96
N THR A 4 -0.44 -4.76 -14.60
CA THR A 4 -0.40 -3.56 -13.75
C THR A 4 -0.76 -3.94 -12.32
N VAL A 5 0.14 -3.70 -11.37
CA VAL A 5 -0.08 -3.95 -9.95
C VAL A 5 -0.18 -2.62 -9.23
N CYS A 6 -1.31 -2.39 -8.56
CA CYS A 6 -1.48 -1.30 -7.63
C CYS A 6 -0.96 -1.76 -6.26
N LEU A 7 0.20 -1.26 -5.86
CA LEU A 7 0.81 -1.54 -4.57
C LEU A 7 0.38 -0.47 -3.58
N CYS A 8 -0.40 -0.85 -2.56
CA CYS A 8 -0.81 0.09 -1.51
C CYS A 8 0.20 0.10 -0.36
N ALA A 9 0.72 1.29 -0.05
CA ALA A 9 1.74 1.53 0.95
C ALA A 9 1.29 2.56 2.00
N ASN A 10 2.11 2.73 3.05
CA ASN A 10 1.86 3.67 4.14
C ASN A 10 3.08 4.57 4.41
N THR A 11 3.58 5.29 3.41
CA THR A 11 4.86 6.01 3.55
C THR A 11 4.72 7.51 3.78
N LEU A 12 3.54 8.09 3.57
CA LEU A 12 3.33 9.53 3.76
C LEU A 12 3.37 9.96 5.24
N TYR A 13 3.04 9.07 6.17
CA TYR A 13 2.93 9.38 7.60
C TYR A 13 4.21 9.09 8.41
N TYR A 14 5.20 8.43 7.80
CA TYR A 14 6.52 8.23 8.40
C TYR A 14 7.66 8.36 7.37
N PRO A 15 7.86 9.56 6.78
CA PRO A 15 8.80 9.74 5.67
C PRO A 15 10.28 9.58 6.07
N GLU A 16 10.63 9.73 7.34
CA GLU A 16 11.99 9.53 7.88
C GLU A 16 12.35 8.05 8.03
N GLY A 17 11.35 7.17 8.03
CA GLY A 17 11.50 5.73 8.17
C GLY A 17 12.06 5.07 6.92
N GLY A 18 13.39 5.08 6.76
CA GLY A 18 14.05 4.44 5.62
C GLY A 18 13.73 2.94 5.51
N GLY A 19 13.71 2.23 6.64
CA GLY A 19 13.29 0.82 6.69
C GLY A 19 11.82 0.62 6.35
N HIS A 20 10.96 1.56 6.77
CA HIS A 20 9.52 1.55 6.47
C HIS A 20 9.26 1.67 4.97
N LEU A 21 9.88 2.66 4.32
CA LEU A 21 9.84 2.78 2.85
C LEU A 21 10.41 1.53 2.15
N TRP A 22 11.50 0.97 2.68
CA TRP A 22 12.18 -0.17 2.07
C TRP A 22 11.31 -1.41 1.94
N VAL A 23 10.42 -1.68 2.92
CA VAL A 23 9.51 -2.83 2.86
C VAL A 23 8.69 -2.79 1.57
N TYR A 24 7.99 -1.68 1.30
CA TYR A 24 7.17 -1.52 0.09
C TYR A 24 8.01 -1.44 -1.19
N LEU A 25 9.13 -0.72 -1.14
CA LEU A 25 10.02 -0.55 -2.28
C LEU A 25 10.61 -1.89 -2.74
N ASN A 26 10.96 -2.79 -1.82
CA ASN A 26 11.48 -4.11 -2.15
C ASN A 26 10.49 -4.91 -3.01
N TRP A 27 9.21 -4.89 -2.65
CA TRP A 27 8.15 -5.54 -3.44
C TRP A 27 7.93 -4.84 -4.78
N ALA A 28 7.87 -3.51 -4.81
CA ALA A 28 7.72 -2.75 -6.05
C ALA A 28 8.85 -3.05 -7.05
N LEU A 29 10.11 -3.09 -6.59
CA LEU A 29 11.26 -3.41 -7.43
C LEU A 29 11.23 -4.86 -7.92
N GLY A 30 10.83 -5.81 -7.09
CA GLY A 30 10.64 -7.21 -7.48
C GLY A 30 9.60 -7.36 -8.60
N LEU A 31 8.44 -6.73 -8.44
CA LEU A 31 7.38 -6.70 -9.46
C LEU A 31 7.85 -6.07 -10.78
N ARG A 32 8.59 -4.96 -10.72
CA ARG A 32 9.20 -4.35 -11.92
C ARG A 32 10.22 -5.27 -12.57
N GLY A 33 11.02 -5.99 -11.79
CA GLY A 33 11.97 -7.00 -12.28
C GLY A 33 11.28 -8.15 -13.02
N LEU A 34 10.04 -8.49 -12.65
CA LEU A 34 9.18 -9.45 -13.35
C LEU A 34 8.47 -8.84 -14.58
N GLY A 35 8.69 -7.56 -14.86
CA GLY A 35 8.09 -6.87 -16.00
C GLY A 35 6.70 -6.30 -15.75
N CYS A 36 6.24 -6.19 -14.50
CA CYS A 36 4.98 -5.53 -14.16
C CYS A 36 5.12 -4.00 -14.18
N ARG A 37 4.05 -3.29 -14.56
CA ARG A 37 3.85 -1.88 -14.21
C ARG A 37 3.41 -1.80 -12.75
N VAL A 38 3.98 -0.89 -11.97
CA VAL A 38 3.62 -0.71 -10.56
C VAL A 38 3.07 0.69 -10.35
N ILE A 39 1.86 0.77 -9.80
CA ILE A 39 1.26 2.01 -9.30
C ILE A 39 1.46 2.03 -7.79
N TRP A 40 2.04 3.10 -7.27
CA TRP A 40 2.25 3.30 -5.84
C TRP A 40 1.06 4.05 -5.26
N LEU A 41 0.21 3.37 -4.49
CA LEU A 41 -0.99 3.95 -3.89
C LEU A 41 -0.74 4.29 -2.41
N GLU A 42 -1.05 5.52 -2.03
CA GLU A 42 -1.04 5.97 -0.63
C GLU A 42 -2.45 6.35 -0.18
N GLU A 43 -2.81 5.95 1.04
CA GLU A 43 -4.02 6.43 1.70
C GLU A 43 -3.75 7.73 2.44
N VAL A 44 -4.70 8.66 2.37
CA VAL A 44 -4.59 9.97 3.02
C VAL A 44 -5.88 10.26 3.79
N ALA A 45 -5.74 10.66 5.05
CA ALA A 45 -6.84 11.20 5.84
C ALA A 45 -7.32 12.53 5.23
N PRO A 46 -8.61 12.68 4.89
CA PRO A 46 -9.16 13.91 4.30
C PRO A 46 -8.98 15.17 5.15
N SER A 47 -8.81 15.00 6.46
CA SER A 47 -8.50 16.07 7.40
C SER A 47 -7.08 16.62 7.25
N THR A 48 -6.19 15.92 6.54
CA THR A 48 -4.82 16.38 6.27
C THR A 48 -4.86 17.58 5.31
N PRO A 49 -4.27 18.74 5.67
CA PRO A 49 -4.24 19.90 4.78
C PRO A 49 -3.58 19.60 3.44
N ALA A 50 -4.20 20.02 2.33
CA ALA A 50 -3.69 19.76 0.98
C ALA A 50 -2.22 20.17 0.76
N PRO A 51 -1.73 21.32 1.28
CA PRO A 51 -0.30 21.66 1.20
C PRO A 51 0.61 20.62 1.85
N THR A 52 0.23 20.11 3.03
CA THR A 52 0.97 19.05 3.75
C THR A 52 1.00 17.76 2.94
N VAL A 53 -0.14 17.36 2.35
CA VAL A 53 -0.21 16.19 1.47
C VAL A 53 0.75 16.35 0.29
N ARG A 54 0.74 17.50 -0.38
CA ARG A 54 1.65 17.77 -1.51
C ARG A 54 3.11 17.74 -1.10
N ASP A 55 3.48 18.26 0.06
CA ASP A 55 4.86 18.23 0.54
C ASP A 55 5.32 16.79 0.81
N HIS A 56 4.48 15.97 1.43
CA HIS A 56 4.77 14.55 1.67
C HIS A 56 4.88 13.77 0.35
N VAL A 57 3.97 14.00 -0.60
CA VAL A 57 3.99 13.38 -1.93
C VAL A 57 5.23 13.81 -2.71
N ALA A 58 5.59 15.09 -2.70
CA ALA A 58 6.80 15.57 -3.36
C ALA A 58 8.06 14.91 -2.76
N SER A 59 8.08 14.72 -1.44
CA SER A 59 9.15 13.99 -0.75
C SER A 59 9.20 12.52 -1.13
N LEU A 60 8.05 11.85 -1.21
CA LEU A 60 7.94 10.47 -1.70
C LEU A 60 8.43 10.35 -3.15
N LYS A 61 7.92 11.18 -4.06
CA LYS A 61 8.31 11.20 -5.48
C LYS A 61 9.82 11.37 -5.67
N ARG A 62 10.47 12.30 -4.96
CA ARG A 62 11.94 12.44 -5.00
C ARG A 62 12.68 11.17 -4.60
N ARG A 63 12.17 10.43 -3.61
CA ARG A 63 12.77 9.15 -3.18
C ARG A 63 12.53 8.03 -4.20
N LEU A 64 11.38 8.05 -4.88
CA LEU A 64 10.96 7.08 -5.88
C LEU A 64 11.53 7.34 -7.30
N GLU A 65 12.00 8.56 -7.58
CA GLU A 65 12.46 9.00 -8.90
C GLU A 65 13.58 8.12 -9.46
N ARG A 66 14.60 7.83 -8.65
CA ARG A 66 15.72 6.96 -9.03
C ARG A 66 15.32 5.52 -9.37
N TYR A 67 14.10 5.13 -8.99
CA TYR A 67 13.52 3.82 -9.25
C TYR A 67 12.44 3.88 -10.32
N GLY A 68 12.24 5.01 -11.00
CA GLY A 68 11.24 5.16 -12.06
C GLY A 68 9.80 4.94 -11.59
N LEU A 69 9.49 5.27 -10.32
CA LEU A 69 8.17 5.09 -9.71
C LEU A 69 7.46 6.43 -9.39
N ALA A 70 8.13 7.57 -9.59
CA ALA A 70 7.62 8.88 -9.19
C ALA A 70 6.35 9.32 -9.96
N GLU A 71 6.20 8.91 -11.21
CA GLU A 71 5.06 9.29 -12.06
C GLU A 71 3.81 8.43 -11.81
N ASP A 72 3.99 7.24 -11.25
CA ASP A 72 2.92 6.29 -10.98
C ASP A 72 2.44 6.33 -9.51
N VAL A 73 2.55 7.48 -8.83
CA VAL A 73 2.04 7.67 -7.46
C VAL A 73 0.59 8.15 -7.51
N ALA A 74 -0.34 7.39 -6.92
CA ALA A 74 -1.75 7.73 -6.77
C ALA A 74 -2.14 7.91 -5.29
N LEU A 75 -3.20 8.66 -5.02
CA LEU A 75 -3.72 8.88 -3.66
C LEU A 75 -5.19 8.49 -3.59
N CYS A 76 -5.55 7.70 -2.58
CA CYS A 76 -6.95 7.49 -2.20
C CYS A 76 -7.22 7.99 -0.78
N SER A 77 -8.49 8.20 -0.48
CA SER A 77 -8.90 8.61 0.85
C SER A 77 -8.87 7.43 1.81
N TRP A 78 -8.47 7.70 3.04
CA TRP A 78 -8.56 6.76 4.17
C TRP A 78 -10.01 6.57 4.66
N THR A 79 -10.91 7.50 4.31
CA THR A 79 -12.33 7.43 4.65
C THR A 79 -13.18 7.48 3.38
N ASP A 80 -14.51 7.37 3.52
CA ASP A 80 -15.43 7.56 2.39
C ASP A 80 -15.50 9.03 1.92
N GLU A 81 -14.94 9.97 2.68
CA GLU A 81 -14.88 11.37 2.27
C GLU A 81 -13.82 11.56 1.18
N PRO A 82 -14.13 12.24 0.06
CA PRO A 82 -13.18 12.40 -1.03
C PRO A 82 -12.04 13.35 -0.66
N LEU A 83 -10.83 13.04 -1.15
CA LEU A 83 -9.71 13.98 -1.12
C LEU A 83 -9.99 15.19 -2.01
N SER A 84 -9.59 16.37 -1.56
CA SER A 84 -9.66 17.58 -2.39
C SER A 84 -8.85 17.41 -3.69
N PRO A 85 -9.28 18.01 -4.81
CA PRO A 85 -8.49 17.99 -6.05
C PRO A 85 -7.07 18.56 -5.86
N ASP A 86 -6.93 19.54 -4.98
CA ASP A 86 -5.66 20.19 -4.66
C ASP A 86 -4.68 19.26 -3.91
N ALA A 87 -5.18 18.33 -3.09
CA ALA A 87 -4.36 17.32 -2.43
C ALA A 87 -3.82 16.28 -3.42
N ARG A 88 -4.57 15.98 -4.48
CA ARG A 88 -4.19 15.01 -5.54
C ARG A 88 -3.41 15.64 -6.69
N ALA A 89 -3.14 16.93 -6.65
CA ALA A 89 -2.47 17.64 -7.73
C ALA A 89 -1.08 17.03 -8.03
N GLY A 90 -0.85 16.68 -9.29
CA GLY A 90 0.40 16.06 -9.74
C GLY A 90 0.55 14.57 -9.42
N CYS A 91 -0.48 13.91 -8.85
CA CYS A 91 -0.54 12.46 -8.72
C CYS A 91 -1.16 11.81 -9.97
N LEU A 92 -0.89 10.52 -10.16
CA LEU A 92 -1.58 9.68 -11.13
C LEU A 92 -3.08 9.71 -10.85
N ASP A 93 -3.87 9.65 -11.93
CA ASP A 93 -5.32 9.52 -11.81
C ASP A 93 -5.68 8.25 -11.04
N LEU A 94 -6.61 8.39 -10.09
CA LEU A 94 -7.04 7.30 -9.25
C LEU A 94 -7.84 6.26 -10.05
N ASP A 95 -8.49 6.68 -11.14
CA ASP A 95 -9.12 5.76 -12.10
C ASP A 95 -8.09 4.77 -12.68
N ALA A 96 -6.89 5.23 -13.02
CA ALA A 96 -5.84 4.33 -13.50
C ALA A 96 -5.37 3.32 -12.44
N ALA A 97 -5.47 3.68 -11.15
CA ALA A 97 -5.16 2.76 -10.06
C ALA A 97 -6.25 1.68 -9.91
N TRP A 98 -7.54 2.06 -9.97
CA TRP A 98 -8.66 1.12 -9.86
C TRP A 98 -8.70 0.10 -11.01
N GLU A 99 -8.26 0.48 -12.21
CA GLU A 99 -8.15 -0.40 -13.37
C GLU A 99 -6.95 -1.36 -13.34
N ALA A 100 -6.14 -1.35 -12.27
CA ALA A 100 -5.02 -2.28 -12.12
C ALA A 100 -5.50 -3.75 -12.10
N ASP A 101 -4.65 -4.65 -12.60
CA ASP A 101 -4.93 -6.08 -12.63
C ASP A 101 -5.00 -6.72 -11.24
N LEU A 102 -4.27 -6.14 -10.28
CA LEU A 102 -4.15 -6.60 -8.90
C LEU A 102 -3.92 -5.42 -7.96
N LEU A 103 -4.69 -5.36 -6.87
CA LEU A 103 -4.30 -4.65 -5.65
C LEU A 103 -3.39 -5.57 -4.82
N LEU A 104 -2.15 -5.14 -4.59
CA LEU A 104 -1.26 -5.74 -3.59
C LEU A 104 -1.21 -4.81 -2.38
N ASN A 105 -2.00 -5.15 -1.37
CA ASN A 105 -2.25 -4.31 -0.21
C ASN A 105 -1.34 -4.69 0.96
N PHE A 106 -0.74 -3.68 1.59
CA PHE A 106 0.05 -3.82 2.81
C PHE A 106 -0.54 -2.99 3.98
N GLN A 107 -1.67 -2.30 3.75
CA GLN A 107 -2.45 -1.60 4.77
C GLN A 107 -3.49 -2.54 5.35
N TYR A 108 -3.66 -2.51 6.68
CA TYR A 108 -4.61 -3.39 7.36
C TYR A 108 -6.00 -2.77 7.53
N ASP A 109 -6.14 -1.46 7.35
CA ASP A 109 -7.34 -0.67 7.63
C ASP A 109 -7.99 -0.04 6.40
N MET A 110 -7.56 -0.42 5.20
CA MET A 110 -8.20 -0.01 3.95
C MET A 110 -9.68 -0.39 3.95
N LEU A 111 -10.53 0.55 3.52
CA LEU A 111 -11.98 0.34 3.52
C LEU A 111 -12.40 -0.84 2.61
N PRO A 112 -13.34 -1.70 3.05
CA PRO A 112 -13.82 -2.82 2.24
C PRO A 112 -14.34 -2.42 0.85
N ASP A 113 -14.98 -1.26 0.73
CA ASP A 113 -15.52 -0.79 -0.54
C ASP A 113 -14.44 -0.22 -1.48
N VAL A 114 -13.27 0.15 -0.96
CA VAL A 114 -12.09 0.45 -1.78
C VAL A 114 -11.48 -0.85 -2.31
N VAL A 115 -11.30 -1.87 -1.45
CA VAL A 115 -10.76 -3.17 -1.87
C VAL A 115 -11.63 -3.83 -2.95
N LYS A 116 -12.96 -3.79 -2.81
CA LYS A 116 -13.92 -4.34 -3.78
C LYS A 116 -13.90 -3.67 -5.16
N ARG A 117 -13.32 -2.48 -5.31
CA ARG A 117 -13.19 -1.82 -6.62
C ARG A 117 -12.17 -2.52 -7.51
N PHE A 118 -11.19 -3.19 -6.91
CA PHE A 118 -10.16 -3.89 -7.66
C PHE A 118 -10.67 -5.25 -8.13
N ARG A 119 -10.31 -5.60 -9.38
CA ARG A 119 -10.69 -6.88 -9.98
C ARG A 119 -10.12 -8.08 -9.24
N ARG A 120 -8.91 -7.93 -8.69
CA ARG A 120 -8.20 -8.89 -7.84
C ARG A 120 -7.55 -8.16 -6.70
N SER A 121 -7.55 -8.76 -5.52
CA SER A 121 -6.92 -8.18 -4.33
C SER A 121 -6.14 -9.22 -3.52
N ALA A 122 -4.97 -8.83 -3.04
CA ALA A 122 -4.16 -9.62 -2.15
C ALA A 122 -3.71 -8.77 -0.97
N LEU A 123 -3.92 -9.25 0.26
CA LEU A 123 -3.30 -8.66 1.44
C LEU A 123 -1.96 -9.35 1.69
N VAL A 124 -0.92 -8.57 2.01
CA VAL A 124 0.37 -9.08 2.48
C VAL A 124 0.58 -8.64 3.92
N ASP A 125 0.57 -9.60 4.83
CA ASP A 125 0.95 -9.41 6.22
C ASP A 125 2.47 -9.25 6.33
N ILE A 126 2.90 -8.05 6.71
CA ILE A 126 4.30 -7.68 6.96
C ILE A 126 4.62 -7.58 8.46
N ASP A 127 3.65 -7.86 9.33
CA ASP A 127 3.78 -7.81 10.80
C ASP A 127 3.33 -9.14 11.43
N PRO A 128 3.93 -10.28 11.02
CA PRO A 128 3.45 -11.57 11.43
C PRO A 128 3.58 -11.75 12.96
N GLY A 129 2.52 -12.24 13.57
CA GLY A 129 2.28 -12.25 15.01
C GLY A 129 1.39 -11.08 15.46
N LEU A 130 1.80 -9.84 15.19
CA LEU A 130 1.07 -8.65 15.63
C LEU A 130 -0.29 -8.52 14.95
N LEU A 131 -0.33 -8.69 13.62
CA LEU A 131 -1.59 -8.59 12.88
C LEU A 131 -2.63 -9.60 13.39
N GLN A 132 -2.20 -10.82 13.70
CA GLN A 132 -3.06 -11.88 14.22
C GLN A 132 -3.56 -11.55 15.64
N VAL A 133 -2.70 -10.96 16.49
CA VAL A 133 -3.13 -10.45 17.81
C VAL A 133 -4.15 -9.34 17.66
N TRP A 134 -3.90 -8.33 16.83
CA TRP A 134 -4.85 -7.23 16.62
C TRP A 134 -6.19 -7.70 16.06
N THR A 135 -6.16 -8.65 15.12
CA THR A 135 -7.37 -9.21 14.52
C THR A 135 -8.16 -10.06 15.53
N SER A 136 -7.50 -10.97 16.24
CA SER A 136 -8.15 -11.86 17.22
C SER A 136 -8.70 -11.11 18.44
N THR A 137 -8.13 -9.96 18.78
CA THR A 137 -8.60 -9.09 19.87
C THR A 137 -9.57 -8.01 19.42
N GLY A 138 -9.91 -7.93 18.13
CA GLY A 138 -10.85 -6.97 17.57
C GLY A 138 -10.32 -5.53 17.46
N HIS A 139 -9.01 -5.31 17.61
CA HIS A 139 -8.37 -4.01 17.37
C HIS A 139 -8.23 -3.71 15.87
N GLN A 140 -8.18 -4.75 15.03
CA GLN A 140 -8.09 -4.61 13.58
C GLN A 140 -9.17 -5.43 12.88
N ALA A 141 -9.98 -4.76 12.05
CA ALA A 141 -10.95 -5.41 11.18
C ALA A 141 -10.42 -5.38 9.74
N LEU A 142 -9.98 -6.53 9.24
CA LEU A 142 -9.45 -6.63 7.89
C LEU A 142 -10.58 -6.60 6.85
N ALA A 143 -10.40 -5.78 5.81
CA ALA A 143 -11.23 -5.86 4.62
C ALA A 143 -11.07 -7.23 3.93
N PRO A 144 -12.14 -7.80 3.34
CA PRO A 144 -12.03 -9.03 2.57
C PRO A 144 -11.18 -8.84 1.30
N HIS A 145 -10.11 -9.62 1.16
CA HIS A 145 -9.28 -9.74 -0.03
C HIS A 145 -9.49 -11.11 -0.70
N ASP A 146 -9.20 -11.25 -2.00
CA ASP A 146 -9.28 -12.54 -2.70
C ASP A 146 -8.23 -13.54 -2.22
N THR A 147 -7.06 -13.05 -1.80
CA THR A 147 -5.94 -13.88 -1.34
C THR A 147 -5.19 -13.19 -0.20
N TYR A 148 -4.58 -13.98 0.68
CA TYR A 148 -3.82 -13.50 1.82
C TYR A 148 -2.44 -14.15 1.81
N PHE A 149 -1.40 -13.33 1.91
CA PHE A 149 0.00 -13.72 2.05
C PHE A 149 0.54 -13.21 3.37
N THR A 150 1.62 -13.82 3.86
CA THR A 150 2.39 -13.31 5.00
C THR A 150 3.87 -13.52 4.74
N ILE A 151 4.71 -12.58 5.18
CA ILE A 151 6.17 -12.80 5.16
C ILE A 151 6.62 -13.71 6.31
N GLY A 152 5.72 -14.06 7.22
CA GLY A 152 5.94 -14.96 8.35
C GLY A 152 5.36 -16.36 8.16
N GLU A 153 5.52 -16.98 6.98
CA GLU A 153 4.91 -18.29 6.65
C GLU A 153 5.25 -19.41 7.66
N THR A 154 6.34 -19.27 8.41
CA THR A 154 6.78 -20.24 9.41
C THR A 154 6.33 -19.90 10.84
N VAL A 155 5.71 -18.75 11.09
CA VAL A 155 5.23 -18.37 12.44
C VAL A 155 4.20 -19.38 12.93
N GLY A 156 4.43 -19.90 14.15
CA GLY A 156 3.59 -20.93 14.76
C GLY A 156 3.72 -22.32 14.12
N GLN A 157 4.71 -22.54 13.26
CA GLN A 157 4.99 -23.84 12.63
C GLN A 157 6.31 -24.44 13.16
N PRO A 158 6.47 -25.78 13.14
CA PRO A 158 7.74 -26.43 13.53
C PRO A 158 8.96 -25.97 12.71
N ALA A 159 8.74 -25.35 11.54
CA ALA A 159 9.77 -24.79 10.69
C ALA A 159 10.26 -23.40 11.13
N ALA A 160 9.64 -22.79 12.15
CA ALA A 160 10.10 -21.54 12.74
C ALA A 160 11.55 -21.69 13.23
N ARG A 161 12.40 -20.74 12.85
CA ARG A 161 13.81 -20.67 13.31
C ARG A 161 14.03 -19.66 14.43
N PHE A 162 12.96 -19.04 14.90
CA PHE A 162 12.91 -18.14 16.04
C PHE A 162 12.18 -18.83 17.20
N PRO A 163 12.47 -18.44 18.45
CA PRO A 163 11.75 -18.95 19.61
C PRO A 163 10.25 -18.62 19.55
N ASP A 164 9.44 -19.45 20.20
CA ASP A 164 8.03 -19.18 20.48
C ASP A 164 7.85 -17.97 21.42
#